data_AF-X1L1X7-F1
#
_entry.id   AF-X1L1X7-F1
#
_cell.length_a   1.000
_cell.length_b   1.000
_cell.length_c   1.000
_cell.angle_alpha   90.00
_cell.angle_beta   90.00
_cell.angle_gamma   90.00
#
_symmetry.space_group_name_H-M   'P 1'
#
loop_
_entity.id
_entity.type
_entity.pdbx_description
1 polymer ?
#
loop_
_entity_poly.entity_id
_entity_poly.type
_entity_poly.pdbx_seq_one_letter_code
_entity_poly.pdbx_strand_id
1 'polypeptide(L)'
;MNPVHKDSIEKVIDSLSQNLVWAWNYYHFLEGLHEEAQESNKQVERFPCIISCLWSAVFEALFVKLNHFTDRTKNVHSFFYLFKLIRRYLPESKELQSKISEHENKLHKAADPIIEKIENWRNQAVAHLTPASIDEQFHEENKMHLDEIKIYLKLYCGILNTYSDEILNRIGDTVSGSLAQKKEIKSLFDSLRAKYPLMFESLVENAIDFMKVSLRELRSSPKYSVIHFCS
;
A
#
# COMPACT_ATOMS: atom_id res chain seq x y z
N MET A 1 -27.24 14.69 4.05
CA MET A 1 -26.45 13.90 5.01
C MET A 1 -26.26 14.68 6.32
N ASN A 2 -26.41 14.05 7.48
CA ASN A 2 -26.15 14.72 8.77
C ASN A 2 -24.64 14.77 9.08
N PRO A 3 -24.19 15.63 10.02
CA PRO A 3 -22.76 15.79 10.32
C PRO A 3 -22.07 14.52 10.84
N VAL A 4 -22.76 13.72 11.66
CA VAL A 4 -22.20 12.48 12.25
C VAL A 4 -21.93 11.42 11.18
N HIS A 5 -22.83 11.29 10.20
CA HIS A 5 -22.66 10.38 9.06
C HIS A 5 -21.52 10.86 8.15
N LYS A 6 -21.40 12.17 7.94
CA LYS A 6 -20.30 12.76 7.17
C LYS A 6 -18.94 12.48 7.84
N ASP A 7 -18.82 12.72 9.15
CA ASP A 7 -17.62 12.44 9.94
C ASP A 7 -17.24 10.94 9.90
N SER A 8 -18.24 10.06 9.97
CA SER A 8 -18.01 8.61 9.86
C SER A 8 -17.43 8.21 8.51
N ILE A 9 -17.96 8.76 7.40
CA ILE A 9 -17.42 8.53 6.06
C ILE A 9 -16.02 9.13 5.92
N GLU A 10 -15.82 10.35 6.41
CA GLU A 10 -14.54 11.06 6.34
C GLU A 10 -13.42 10.28 7.04
N LYS A 11 -13.67 9.74 8.24
CA LYS A 11 -12.72 8.88 8.96
C LYS A 11 -12.30 7.64 8.17
N VAL A 12 -13.23 7.02 7.45
CA VAL A 12 -12.92 5.86 6.61
C VAL A 12 -12.09 6.28 5.41
N ILE A 13 -12.44 7.39 4.73
CA ILE A 13 -11.68 7.93 3.60
C ILE A 13 -10.27 8.34 4.03
N ASP A 14 -10.10 8.98 5.19
CA ASP A 14 -8.78 9.35 5.73
C ASP A 14 -7.92 8.12 6.02
N SER A 15 -8.52 7.09 6.64
CA SER A 15 -7.83 5.83 6.92
C SER A 15 -7.40 5.11 5.64
N LEU A 16 -8.26 5.07 4.62
CA LEU A 16 -7.92 4.51 3.30
C LEU A 16 -6.82 5.33 2.61
N SER A 17 -6.89 6.66 2.66
CA SER A 17 -5.88 7.57 2.12
C SER A 17 -4.51 7.32 2.75
N GLN A 18 -4.49 7.18 4.08
CA GLN A 18 -3.26 6.88 4.82
C GLN A 18 -2.65 5.54 4.41
N ASN A 19 -3.47 4.49 4.31
CA ASN A 19 -2.98 3.19 3.85
C ASN A 19 -2.47 3.25 2.40
N LEU A 20 -3.06 4.10 1.56
CA LEU A 20 -2.67 4.22 0.15
C LEU A 20 -1.32 4.92 0.00
N VAL A 21 -1.07 5.96 0.80
CA VAL A 21 0.25 6.60 0.90
C VAL A 21 1.32 5.57 1.24
N TRP A 22 1.09 4.76 2.28
CA TRP A 22 2.04 3.71 2.67
C TRP A 22 2.23 2.64 1.60
N ALA A 23 1.15 2.23 0.94
CA ALA A 23 1.23 1.25 -0.14
C ALA A 23 2.08 1.78 -1.31
N TRP A 24 1.92 3.06 -1.69
CA TRP A 24 2.79 3.69 -2.68
C TRP A 24 4.25 3.79 -2.23
N ASN A 25 4.51 4.08 -0.96
CA ASN A 25 5.87 4.13 -0.42
C ASN A 25 6.57 2.78 -0.52
N TYR A 26 5.92 1.71 -0.07
CA TYR A 26 6.47 0.36 -0.15
C TYR A 26 6.66 -0.09 -1.60
N TYR A 27 5.71 0.24 -2.47
CA TYR A 27 5.83 -0.02 -3.90
C TYR A 27 7.06 0.67 -4.51
N HIS A 28 7.24 1.97 -4.28
CA HIS A 28 8.39 2.70 -4.85
C HIS A 28 9.72 2.26 -4.25
N PHE A 29 9.75 1.82 -3.00
CA PHE A 29 10.92 1.20 -2.42
C PHE A 29 11.29 -0.10 -3.15
N LEU A 30 10.32 -0.99 -3.38
CA LEU A 30 10.54 -2.24 -4.13
C LEU A 30 10.92 -1.98 -5.59
N GLU A 31 10.29 -1.00 -6.23
CA GLU A 31 10.63 -0.56 -7.59
C GLU A 31 12.08 -0.07 -7.67
N GLY A 32 12.52 0.77 -6.72
CA GLY A 32 13.90 1.24 -6.65
C GLY A 32 14.90 0.11 -6.34
N LEU A 33 14.54 -0.82 -5.44
CA LEU A 33 15.36 -1.99 -5.14
C LEU A 33 15.50 -2.91 -6.36
N HIS A 34 14.43 -3.07 -7.15
CA HIS A 34 14.43 -3.85 -8.38
C HIS A 34 15.31 -3.20 -9.46
N GLU A 35 15.16 -1.89 -9.69
CA GLU A 35 16.00 -1.11 -10.62
C GLU A 35 17.48 -1.23 -10.25
N GLU A 36 17.84 -1.03 -8.97
CA GLU A 36 19.23 -1.14 -8.50
C GLU A 36 19.78 -2.57 -8.64
N ALA A 37 18.96 -3.58 -8.37
CA ALA A 37 19.38 -4.97 -8.50
C ALA A 37 19.74 -5.32 -9.96
N GLN A 38 19.04 -4.75 -10.94
CA GLN A 38 19.34 -4.93 -12.36
C GLN A 38 20.62 -4.21 -12.80
N GLU A 39 20.88 -3.01 -12.28
CA GLU A 39 22.07 -2.23 -12.60
C GLU A 39 23.35 -2.76 -11.93
N SER A 40 23.22 -3.36 -10.75
CA SER A 40 24.34 -3.71 -9.85
C SER A 40 24.39 -5.20 -9.46
N ASN A 41 24.28 -6.13 -10.42
CA ASN A 41 24.27 -7.59 -10.18
C ASN A 41 25.38 -8.07 -9.22
N LYS A 42 26.61 -7.55 -9.35
CA LYS A 42 27.76 -7.92 -8.49
C LYS A 42 27.56 -7.59 -7.01
N GLN A 43 26.75 -6.57 -6.68
CA GLN A 43 26.46 -6.19 -5.30
C GLN A 43 25.33 -7.03 -4.70
N VAL A 44 24.34 -7.39 -5.52
CA VAL A 44 23.26 -8.32 -5.14
C VAL A 44 23.86 -9.70 -4.81
N GLU A 45 24.79 -10.19 -5.64
CA GLU A 45 25.51 -11.45 -5.40
C GLU A 45 26.38 -11.42 -4.13
N ARG A 46 26.83 -10.24 -3.71
CA ARG A 46 27.67 -10.08 -2.51
C ARG A 46 26.87 -10.18 -1.21
N PHE A 47 25.62 -9.73 -1.21
CA PHE A 47 24.76 -9.74 -0.02
C PHE A 47 23.35 -10.29 -0.31
N PRO A 48 23.24 -11.52 -0.84
CA PRO A 48 21.98 -12.07 -1.33
C PRO A 48 20.92 -12.20 -0.22
N CYS A 49 21.34 -12.60 0.98
CA CYS A 49 20.44 -12.76 2.13
C CYS A 49 19.80 -11.44 2.55
N ILE A 50 20.57 -10.35 2.58
CA ILE A 50 20.04 -9.07 3.06
C ILE A 50 19.01 -8.50 2.08
N ILE A 51 19.26 -8.63 0.78
CA ILE A 51 18.31 -8.17 -0.24
C ILE A 51 17.06 -9.00 -0.24
N SER A 52 17.19 -10.31 -0.10
CA SER A 52 16.04 -11.18 0.07
C SER A 52 15.22 -10.77 1.30
N CYS A 53 15.86 -10.50 2.44
CA CYS A 53 15.17 -10.06 3.65
C CYS A 53 14.47 -8.70 3.48
N LEU A 54 15.14 -7.71 2.90
CA LEU A 54 14.57 -6.38 2.65
C LEU A 54 13.40 -6.45 1.68
N TRP A 55 13.57 -7.20 0.58
CA TRP A 55 12.52 -7.43 -0.40
C TRP A 55 11.30 -8.08 0.26
N SER A 56 11.48 -9.21 0.95
CA SER A 56 10.38 -9.92 1.60
C SER A 56 9.68 -9.05 2.64
N ALA A 57 10.41 -8.37 3.52
CA ALA A 57 9.80 -7.54 4.57
C ALA A 57 8.97 -6.39 3.99
N VAL A 58 9.47 -5.69 2.97
CA VAL A 58 8.74 -4.58 2.34
C VAL A 58 7.57 -5.10 1.49
N PHE A 59 7.74 -6.24 0.83
CA PHE A 59 6.67 -6.90 0.08
C PHE A 59 5.53 -7.33 1.00
N GLU A 60 5.82 -7.99 2.12
CA GLU A 60 4.82 -8.35 3.12
C GLU A 60 4.08 -7.11 3.65
N ALA A 61 4.82 -6.05 4.01
CA ALA A 61 4.23 -4.79 4.46
C ALA A 61 3.31 -4.15 3.41
N LEU A 62 3.69 -4.20 2.13
CA LEU A 62 2.86 -3.76 1.01
C LEU A 62 1.56 -4.56 0.93
N PHE A 63 1.62 -5.89 1.03
CA PHE A 63 0.43 -6.75 0.95
C PHE A 63 -0.52 -6.57 2.14
N VAL A 64 0.00 -6.27 3.33
CA VAL A 64 -0.85 -5.82 4.45
C VAL A 64 -1.66 -4.59 4.07
N LYS A 65 -1.03 -3.61 3.41
CA LYS A 65 -1.70 -2.38 2.97
C LYS A 65 -2.68 -2.63 1.83
N LEU A 66 -2.30 -3.40 0.80
CA LEU A 66 -3.16 -3.73 -0.33
C LEU A 66 -4.42 -4.47 0.11
N ASN A 67 -4.28 -5.45 1.01
CA ASN A 67 -5.42 -6.23 1.49
C ASN A 67 -6.38 -5.38 2.35
N HIS A 68 -5.91 -4.33 3.01
CA HIS A 68 -6.79 -3.46 3.80
C HIS A 68 -7.92 -2.85 2.97
N PHE A 69 -7.68 -2.57 1.68
CA PHE A 69 -8.67 -2.01 0.77
C PHE A 69 -9.79 -2.99 0.42
N THR A 70 -9.45 -4.27 0.31
CA THR A 70 -10.36 -5.35 -0.11
C THR A 70 -10.93 -6.15 1.05
N ASP A 71 -10.50 -5.89 2.28
CA ASP A 71 -10.95 -6.62 3.47
C ASP A 71 -12.48 -6.51 3.66
N ARG A 72 -13.15 -7.65 3.75
CA ARG A 72 -14.60 -7.75 3.97
C ARG A 72 -14.97 -7.95 5.44
N THR A 73 -13.97 -8.03 6.32
CA THR A 73 -14.17 -8.21 7.76
C THR A 73 -14.94 -7.03 8.34
N LYS A 74 -15.87 -7.34 9.24
CA LYS A 74 -16.72 -6.34 9.89
C LYS A 74 -15.86 -5.32 10.64
N ASN A 75 -16.18 -4.03 10.48
CA ASN A 75 -15.54 -2.88 11.15
C ASN A 75 -14.09 -2.56 10.72
N VAL A 76 -13.55 -3.22 9.69
CA VAL A 76 -12.29 -2.79 9.08
C VAL A 76 -12.58 -1.62 8.13
N HIS A 77 -11.75 -0.57 8.15
CA HIS A 77 -11.88 0.57 7.24
C HIS A 77 -11.41 0.19 5.81
N SER A 78 -12.24 -0.58 5.11
CA SER A 78 -12.02 -1.00 3.73
C SER A 78 -12.95 -0.26 2.76
N PHE A 79 -12.77 -0.48 1.45
CA PHE A 79 -13.73 0.01 0.45
C PHE A 79 -15.12 -0.59 0.66
N PHE A 80 -15.23 -1.88 0.97
CA PHE A 80 -16.53 -2.51 1.23
C PHE A 80 -17.23 -1.91 2.45
N TYR A 81 -16.46 -1.54 3.49
CA TYR A 81 -17.02 -0.83 4.63
C TYR A 81 -17.47 0.59 4.26
N LEU A 82 -16.66 1.34 3.50
CA LEU A 82 -17.03 2.64 2.95
C LEU A 82 -18.33 2.57 2.14
N PHE A 83 -18.42 1.62 1.21
CA PHE A 83 -19.59 1.39 0.37
C PHE A 83 -20.83 1.14 1.23
N LYS A 84 -20.71 0.26 2.23
CA LYS A 84 -21.79 0.00 3.19
C LYS A 84 -22.26 1.27 3.91
N LEU A 85 -21.35 2.15 4.33
CA LEU A 85 -21.71 3.42 4.94
C LEU A 85 -22.41 4.34 3.96
N ILE A 86 -21.90 4.48 2.73
CA ILE A 86 -22.52 5.32 1.69
C ILE A 86 -23.93 4.82 1.37
N ARG A 87 -24.13 3.51 1.15
CA ARG A 87 -25.46 2.92 0.94
C ARG A 87 -26.43 3.21 2.09
N ARG A 88 -25.93 3.22 3.33
CA ARG A 88 -26.73 3.47 4.53
C ARG A 88 -27.08 4.95 4.70
N TYR A 89 -26.13 5.85 4.44
CA TYR A 89 -26.26 7.27 4.76
C TYR A 89 -26.73 8.15 3.60
N LEU A 90 -26.61 7.65 2.37
CA LEU A 90 -27.00 8.31 1.11
C LEU A 90 -27.76 7.32 0.18
N PRO A 91 -28.83 6.63 0.67
CA PRO A 91 -29.56 5.64 -0.13
C PRO A 91 -30.24 6.23 -1.38
N GLU A 92 -30.56 7.51 -1.36
CA GLU A 92 -31.25 8.23 -2.43
C GLU A 92 -30.36 8.55 -3.64
N SER A 93 -29.03 8.55 -3.47
CA SER A 93 -28.10 8.91 -4.54
C SER A 93 -27.87 7.74 -5.51
N LYS A 94 -28.72 7.64 -6.53
CA LYS A 94 -28.64 6.60 -7.57
C LYS A 94 -27.27 6.55 -8.27
N GLU A 95 -26.66 7.71 -8.49
CA GLU A 95 -25.33 7.79 -9.09
C GLU A 95 -24.27 7.13 -8.22
N LEU A 96 -24.24 7.44 -6.92
CA LEU A 96 -23.33 6.80 -5.98
C LEU A 96 -23.60 5.30 -5.88
N GLN A 97 -24.87 4.88 -5.86
CA GLN A 97 -25.22 3.45 -5.87
C GLN A 97 -24.66 2.73 -7.10
N SER A 98 -24.77 3.34 -8.29
CA SER A 98 -24.23 2.79 -9.53
C SER A 98 -22.70 2.69 -9.50
N LYS A 99 -22.01 3.76 -9.07
CA LYS A 99 -20.55 3.77 -8.92
C LYS A 99 -20.07 2.72 -7.92
N ILE A 100 -20.79 2.53 -6.82
CA ILE A 100 -20.48 1.47 -5.84
C ILE A 100 -20.57 0.10 -6.49
N SER A 101 -21.65 -0.21 -7.22
CA SER A 101 -21.79 -1.51 -7.89
C SER A 101 -20.68 -1.76 -8.90
N GLU A 102 -20.27 -0.74 -9.66
CA GLU A 102 -19.13 -0.84 -10.58
C GLU A 102 -17.82 -1.12 -9.84
N HIS A 103 -17.53 -0.36 -8.79
CA HIS A 103 -16.30 -0.50 -8.00
C HIS A 103 -16.25 -1.82 -7.23
N GLU A 104 -17.36 -2.31 -6.68
CA GLU A 104 -17.43 -3.64 -6.08
C GLU A 104 -17.13 -4.74 -7.08
N ASN A 105 -17.61 -4.62 -8.31
CA ASN A 105 -17.30 -5.59 -9.36
C ASN A 105 -15.80 -5.59 -9.69
N LYS A 106 -15.17 -4.42 -9.84
CA LYS A 106 -13.70 -4.30 -10.06
C LYS A 106 -12.87 -4.87 -8.90
N LEU A 107 -13.40 -4.85 -7.68
CA LEU A 107 -12.76 -5.38 -6.47
C LEU A 107 -13.17 -6.82 -6.16
N HIS A 108 -13.94 -7.48 -7.03
CA HIS A 108 -14.39 -8.85 -6.81
C HIS A 108 -13.39 -9.84 -7.40
N LYS A 109 -12.99 -10.87 -6.64
CA LYS A 109 -12.05 -11.90 -7.11
C LYS A 109 -12.48 -12.65 -8.37
N ALA A 110 -13.79 -12.82 -8.58
CA ALA A 110 -14.31 -13.43 -9.80
C ALA A 110 -14.14 -12.55 -11.05
N ALA A 111 -13.92 -11.24 -10.87
CA ALA A 111 -13.69 -10.30 -11.96
C ALA A 111 -12.20 -10.16 -12.30
N ASP A 112 -11.31 -10.34 -11.32
CA ASP A 112 -9.87 -10.26 -11.53
C ASP A 112 -9.11 -11.19 -10.56
N PRO A 113 -8.34 -12.19 -11.06
CA PRO A 113 -7.57 -13.12 -10.24
C PRO A 113 -6.47 -12.43 -9.41
N ILE A 114 -6.06 -11.21 -9.73
CA ILE A 114 -5.08 -10.48 -8.92
C ILE A 114 -5.63 -10.15 -7.52
N ILE A 115 -6.93 -9.88 -7.39
CA ILE A 115 -7.56 -9.70 -6.06
C ILE A 115 -7.41 -10.97 -5.22
N GLU A 116 -7.58 -12.15 -5.84
CA GLU A 116 -7.41 -13.43 -5.16
C GLU A 116 -5.97 -13.63 -4.70
N LYS A 117 -4.99 -13.28 -5.54
CA LYS A 117 -3.57 -13.31 -5.14
C LYS A 117 -3.28 -12.40 -3.94
N ILE A 118 -3.83 -11.19 -3.92
CA ILE A 118 -3.68 -10.25 -2.78
C ILE A 118 -4.26 -10.86 -1.49
N GLU A 119 -5.45 -11.44 -1.57
CA GLU A 119 -6.08 -12.14 -0.43
C GLU A 119 -5.25 -13.35 0.03
N ASN A 120 -4.75 -14.16 -0.90
CA ASN A 120 -3.93 -15.33 -0.62
C ASN A 120 -2.61 -14.95 0.08
N TRP A 121 -1.89 -13.95 -0.42
CA TRP A 121 -0.69 -13.45 0.24
C TRP A 121 -0.97 -12.98 1.66
N ARG A 122 -2.02 -12.19 1.88
CA ARG A 122 -2.35 -11.74 3.24
C ARG A 122 -2.73 -12.91 4.14
N ASN A 123 -3.61 -13.80 3.71
CA ASN A 123 -4.16 -14.84 4.56
C ASN A 123 -3.15 -15.95 4.83
N GLN A 124 -2.42 -16.39 3.81
CA GLN A 124 -1.55 -17.56 3.93
C GLN A 124 -0.13 -17.17 4.34
N ALA A 125 0.46 -16.16 3.69
CA ALA A 125 1.86 -15.82 3.92
C ALA A 125 2.07 -14.78 5.02
N VAL A 126 1.23 -13.73 5.10
CA VAL A 126 1.52 -12.61 6.03
C VAL A 126 0.86 -12.76 7.39
N ALA A 127 -0.45 -13.03 7.42
CA ALA A 127 -1.23 -12.99 8.67
C ALA A 127 -1.17 -14.29 9.47
N HIS A 128 -1.11 -15.44 8.79
CA HIS A 128 -1.20 -16.75 9.45
C HIS A 128 0.04 -17.63 9.26
N LEU A 129 1.00 -17.22 8.41
CA LEU A 129 2.25 -17.96 8.15
C LEU A 129 1.98 -19.46 7.98
N THR A 130 0.98 -19.79 7.14
CA THR A 130 0.51 -21.17 7.01
C THR A 130 1.59 -22.03 6.36
N PRO A 131 1.64 -23.34 6.63
CA PRO A 131 2.58 -24.24 5.96
C PRO A 131 2.46 -24.19 4.43
N ALA A 132 1.27 -23.93 3.90
CA ALA A 132 1.02 -23.77 2.47
C ALA A 132 1.77 -22.58 1.84
N SER A 133 2.07 -21.53 2.61
CA SER A 133 2.84 -20.38 2.11
C SER A 133 4.33 -20.64 1.94
N ILE A 134 4.83 -21.80 2.40
CA ILE A 134 6.22 -22.26 2.25
C ILE A 134 6.35 -23.16 1.01
N ASP A 135 5.23 -23.57 0.41
CA ASP A 135 5.19 -24.40 -0.79
C ASP A 135 5.60 -23.59 -2.03
N GLU A 136 6.46 -24.18 -2.87
CA GLU A 136 6.88 -23.59 -4.14
C GLU A 136 5.67 -23.34 -5.05
N GLN A 137 4.69 -24.26 -5.02
CA GLN A 137 3.46 -24.12 -5.80
C GLN A 137 2.66 -22.87 -5.40
N PHE A 138 2.60 -22.52 -4.12
CA PHE A 138 1.94 -21.30 -3.67
C PHE A 138 2.60 -20.05 -4.27
N HIS A 139 3.93 -20.02 -4.28
CA HIS A 139 4.68 -18.90 -4.83
C HIS A 139 4.53 -18.78 -6.35
N GLU A 140 4.48 -19.89 -7.08
CA GLU A 140 4.24 -19.89 -8.52
C GLU A 140 2.83 -19.36 -8.86
N GLU A 141 1.80 -19.87 -8.19
CA GLU A 141 0.40 -19.51 -8.43
C GLU A 141 0.09 -18.07 -8.01
N ASN A 142 0.73 -17.59 -6.95
CA ASN A 142 0.48 -16.26 -6.37
C ASN A 142 1.57 -15.24 -6.73
N LYS A 143 2.45 -15.55 -7.68
CA LYS A 143 3.46 -14.60 -8.15
C LYS A 143 2.80 -13.30 -8.63
N MET A 144 3.36 -12.19 -8.19
CA MET A 144 2.87 -10.83 -8.45
C MET A 144 4.01 -9.96 -8.96
N HIS A 145 3.81 -9.36 -10.13
CA HIS A 145 4.72 -8.41 -10.72
C HIS A 145 4.45 -7.00 -10.20
N LEU A 146 5.50 -6.18 -10.11
CA LEU A 146 5.37 -4.78 -9.68
C LEU A 146 4.38 -3.99 -10.56
N ASP A 147 4.33 -4.26 -11.86
CA ASP A 147 3.37 -3.58 -12.75
C ASP A 147 1.91 -3.92 -12.42
N GLU A 148 1.62 -5.18 -12.08
CA GLU A 148 0.29 -5.60 -11.62
C GLU A 148 -0.08 -4.85 -10.34
N ILE A 149 0.84 -4.76 -9.37
CA ILE A 149 0.63 -4.01 -8.13
C ILE A 149 0.38 -2.52 -8.41
N LYS A 150 1.14 -1.91 -9.32
CA LYS A 150 0.98 -0.50 -9.71
C LYS A 150 -0.40 -0.21 -10.28
N ILE A 151 -0.93 -1.11 -11.11
CA ILE A 151 -2.28 -1.00 -11.67
C ILE A 151 -3.31 -0.96 -10.55
N TYR A 152 -3.18 -1.83 -9.55
CA TYR A 152 -4.10 -1.88 -8.41
C TYR A 152 -4.00 -0.67 -7.49
N LEU A 153 -2.80 -0.17 -7.23
CA LEU A 153 -2.63 1.08 -6.48
C LEU A 153 -3.31 2.26 -7.18
N LYS A 154 -3.25 2.31 -8.52
CA LYS A 154 -3.97 3.31 -9.31
C LYS A 154 -5.49 3.09 -9.25
N LEU A 155 -5.97 1.85 -9.32
CA LEU A 155 -7.38 1.53 -9.14
C LEU A 155 -7.88 2.01 -7.78
N TYR A 156 -7.18 1.70 -6.70
CA TYR A 156 -7.54 2.12 -5.35
C TYR A 156 -7.55 3.65 -5.23
N CYS A 157 -6.55 4.33 -5.81
CA CYS A 157 -6.52 5.79 -5.90
C CYS A 157 -7.76 6.35 -6.61
N GLY A 158 -8.11 5.81 -7.77
CA GLY A 158 -9.28 6.23 -8.54
C GLY A 158 -10.60 6.04 -7.78
N ILE A 159 -10.78 4.88 -7.14
CA ILE A 159 -11.96 4.59 -6.32
C ILE A 159 -12.04 5.57 -5.14
N LEU A 160 -10.94 5.77 -4.41
CA LEU A 160 -10.89 6.64 -3.25
C LEU A 160 -11.17 8.10 -3.61
N ASN A 161 -10.54 8.61 -4.68
CA ASN A 161 -10.75 9.96 -5.16
C ASN A 161 -12.19 10.19 -5.63
N THR A 162 -12.82 9.19 -6.25
CA THR A 162 -14.24 9.28 -6.62
C THR A 162 -15.09 9.64 -5.40
N TYR A 163 -14.99 8.90 -4.30
CA TYR A 163 -15.84 9.15 -3.13
C TYR A 163 -15.37 10.35 -2.30
N SER A 164 -14.07 10.63 -2.29
CA SER A 164 -13.54 11.83 -1.62
C SER A 164 -14.05 13.11 -2.28
N ASP A 165 -14.10 13.16 -3.61
CA ASP A 165 -14.62 14.32 -4.33
C ASP A 165 -16.14 14.40 -4.19
N GLU A 166 -16.86 13.33 -4.55
CA GLU A 166 -18.33 13.32 -4.60
C GLU A 166 -19.01 13.56 -3.24
N ILE A 167 -18.38 13.17 -2.14
CA ILE A 167 -18.98 13.25 -0.79
C ILE A 167 -18.37 14.37 0.06
N LEU A 168 -17.07 14.60 -0.07
CA LEU A 168 -16.33 15.55 0.77
C LEU A 168 -15.85 16.79 0.02
N ASN A 169 -15.98 16.84 -1.32
CA ASN A 169 -15.47 17.88 -2.20
C ASN A 169 -13.96 18.13 -1.98
N ARG A 170 -13.18 17.05 -1.84
CA ARG A 170 -11.73 17.12 -1.68
C ARG A 170 -11.03 16.08 -2.54
N ILE A 171 -9.93 16.47 -3.16
CA ILE A 171 -9.03 15.56 -3.88
C ILE A 171 -7.87 15.21 -2.94
N GLY A 172 -7.69 13.91 -2.67
CA GLY A 172 -6.61 13.40 -1.84
C GLY A 172 -5.34 13.21 -2.65
N ASP A 173 -4.27 13.93 -2.32
CA ASP A 173 -2.95 13.67 -2.89
C ASP A 173 -2.26 12.53 -2.12
N THR A 174 -2.47 11.30 -2.59
CA THR A 174 -1.86 10.09 -2.01
C THR A 174 -0.57 9.67 -2.70
N VAL A 175 -0.11 10.41 -3.72
CA VAL A 175 0.99 10.00 -4.61
C VAL A 175 2.17 10.99 -4.58
N SER A 176 1.95 12.30 -4.48
CA SER A 176 3.08 13.24 -4.54
C SER A 176 4.00 13.13 -3.32
N GLY A 177 3.44 12.82 -2.15
CA GLY A 177 4.23 12.55 -0.95
C GLY A 177 5.14 11.32 -1.10
N SER A 178 4.66 10.27 -1.75
CA SER A 178 5.46 9.06 -2.01
C SER A 178 6.49 9.27 -3.12
N LEU A 179 6.19 10.11 -4.12
CA LEU A 179 7.15 10.50 -5.15
C LEU A 179 8.29 11.36 -4.60
N ALA A 180 8.02 12.25 -3.64
CA ALA A 180 9.06 12.99 -2.94
C ALA A 180 10.00 12.03 -2.19
N GLN A 181 9.42 11.06 -1.46
CA GLN A 181 10.19 10.02 -0.79
C GLN A 181 10.97 9.13 -1.77
N LYS A 182 10.40 8.75 -2.93
CA LYS A 182 11.13 8.03 -3.98
C LYS A 182 12.37 8.82 -4.44
N LYS A 183 12.24 10.15 -4.62
CA LYS A 183 13.36 11.02 -5.01
C LYS A 183 14.40 11.13 -3.90
N GLU A 184 13.98 11.23 -2.63
CA GLU A 184 14.90 11.25 -1.48
C GLU A 184 15.65 9.93 -1.33
N ILE A 185 14.95 8.79 -1.43
CA ILE A 185 15.56 7.45 -1.47
C ILE A 185 16.58 7.40 -2.61
N LYS A 186 16.20 7.77 -3.83
CA LYS A 186 17.13 7.78 -4.96
C LYS A 186 18.36 8.68 -4.71
N SER A 187 18.15 9.89 -4.19
CA SER A 187 19.24 10.81 -3.86
C SER A 187 20.16 10.26 -2.77
N LEU A 188 19.60 9.55 -1.80
CA LEU A 188 20.35 8.89 -0.74
C LEU A 188 21.20 7.77 -1.34
N PHE A 189 20.65 6.97 -2.23
CA PHE A 189 21.38 5.93 -2.97
C PHE A 189 22.49 6.55 -3.83
N ASP A 190 22.21 7.58 -4.63
CA ASP A 190 23.20 8.26 -5.46
C ASP A 190 24.35 8.85 -4.61
N SER A 191 24.03 9.43 -3.45
CA SER A 191 25.02 9.98 -2.52
C SER A 191 25.87 8.88 -1.86
N LEU A 192 25.26 7.75 -1.51
CA LEU A 192 25.96 6.58 -0.98
C LEU A 192 26.85 5.93 -2.03
N ARG A 193 26.41 5.84 -3.28
CA ARG A 193 27.19 5.35 -4.43
C ARG A 193 28.44 6.21 -4.64
N ALA A 194 28.31 7.53 -4.53
CA ALA A 194 29.40 8.48 -4.67
C ALA A 194 30.41 8.41 -3.51
N LYS A 195 29.93 8.20 -2.27
CA LYS A 195 30.75 8.24 -1.04
C LYS A 195 31.36 6.88 -0.69
N TYR A 196 30.66 5.80 -1.02
CA TYR A 196 31.06 4.41 -0.79
C TYR A 196 30.83 3.63 -2.09
N PRO A 197 31.85 3.50 -2.96
CA PRO A 197 31.74 2.75 -4.23
C PRO A 197 31.31 1.28 -4.04
N LEU A 198 31.38 0.78 -2.81
CA LEU A 198 30.88 -0.53 -2.36
C LEU A 198 29.52 -0.37 -1.65
N MET A 199 28.63 0.36 -2.31
CA MET A 199 27.32 0.95 -1.96
C MET A 199 26.35 0.19 -1.03
N PHE A 200 26.52 -1.12 -0.85
CA PHE A 200 25.44 -1.98 -0.36
C PHE A 200 25.32 -2.06 1.17
N GLU A 201 26.41 -2.02 1.93
CA GLU A 201 26.36 -2.06 3.40
C GLU A 201 25.63 -0.85 3.98
N SER A 202 25.82 0.33 3.38
CA SER A 202 25.16 1.56 3.80
C SER A 202 23.66 1.62 3.42
N LEU A 203 23.28 0.89 2.37
CA LEU A 203 21.89 0.76 1.89
C LEU A 203 21.03 -0.01 2.91
N VAL A 204 21.62 -1.00 3.58
CA VAL A 204 21.00 -1.81 4.62
C VAL A 204 20.80 -1.02 5.91
N GLU A 205 21.83 -0.28 6.35
CA GLU A 205 21.74 0.58 7.54
C GLU A 205 20.75 1.74 7.33
N ASN A 206 20.77 2.37 6.14
CA ASN A 206 19.91 3.51 5.85
C ASN A 206 18.49 3.13 5.42
N ALA A 207 18.22 1.95 4.84
CA ALA A 207 16.84 1.50 4.61
C ALA A 207 16.11 1.29 5.93
N ILE A 208 16.81 0.75 6.94
CA ILE A 208 16.29 0.62 8.31
C ILE A 208 16.06 2.00 8.92
N ASP A 209 17.00 2.93 8.78
CA ASP A 209 16.84 4.28 9.32
C ASP A 209 15.79 5.11 8.55
N PHE A 210 15.65 4.94 7.24
CA PHE A 210 14.59 5.52 6.44
C PHE A 210 13.21 5.00 6.86
N MET A 211 13.06 3.70 7.11
CA MET A 211 11.83 3.15 7.67
C MET A 211 11.53 3.77 9.05
N LYS A 212 12.54 3.92 9.92
CA LYS A 212 12.40 4.58 11.23
C LYS A 212 12.05 6.07 11.12
N VAL A 213 12.66 6.80 10.18
CA VAL A 213 12.44 8.24 9.96
C VAL A 213 11.08 8.48 9.33
N SER A 214 10.70 7.72 8.30
CA SER A 214 9.35 7.77 7.71
C SER A 214 8.27 7.49 8.75
N LEU A 215 8.50 6.51 9.64
CA LEU A 215 7.62 6.24 10.79
C LEU A 215 7.58 7.38 11.81
N ARG A 216 8.69 8.11 11.99
CA ARG A 216 8.82 9.20 12.96
C ARG A 216 8.23 10.52 12.44
N GLU A 217 8.45 10.86 11.18
CA GLU A 217 7.93 12.07 10.52
C GLU A 217 6.41 12.03 10.32
N LEU A 218 5.84 10.84 10.11
CA LEU A 218 4.40 10.66 10.08
C LEU A 218 3.75 10.77 11.46
N ARG A 219 4.48 10.49 12.55
CA ARG A 219 4.01 10.76 13.93
C ARG A 219 4.04 12.25 14.27
N SER A 220 4.92 13.03 13.65
CA SER A 220 5.13 14.45 13.95
C SER A 220 4.45 15.41 12.97
N SER A 221 3.90 14.94 11.85
CA SER A 221 3.21 15.80 10.88
C SER A 221 1.82 16.23 11.39
N PRO A 222 1.53 17.55 11.49
CA PRO A 222 0.26 18.07 11.99
C PRO A 222 -0.93 17.78 11.06
N LYS A 223 -0.69 17.30 9.83
CA LYS A 223 -1.74 16.82 8.91
C LYS A 223 -2.21 15.38 9.21
N TYR A 224 -1.53 14.66 10.10
CA TYR A 224 -1.79 13.25 10.42
C TYR A 224 -1.90 12.99 11.94
N SER A 225 -2.29 14.00 12.72
CA SER A 225 -2.30 14.01 14.19
C SER A 225 -3.34 13.10 14.88
N VAL A 226 -3.88 12.08 14.21
CA VAL A 226 -4.92 11.18 14.74
C VAL A 226 -4.39 9.75 14.98
N ILE A 227 -3.06 9.56 14.97
CA ILE A 227 -2.45 8.23 15.08
C ILE A 227 -2.02 7.96 16.53
N HIS A 228 -2.91 7.33 17.32
CA HIS A 228 -2.50 6.61 18.52
C HIS A 228 -2.07 5.19 18.13
N PHE A 229 -0.77 4.92 18.21
CA PHE A 229 -0.26 3.55 18.20
C PHE A 229 -0.49 2.97 19.60
N CYS A 230 -1.29 1.89 19.70
CA CYS A 230 -1.25 1.05 20.90
C CYS A 230 0.15 0.44 20.99
N SER A 231 0.81 0.72 22.11
CA SER A 231 2.10 0.17 22.56
C SER A 231 2.06 -1.33 22.73
#